data_AF-A0A671KXG2-F1
#
_entry.id   AF-A0A671KXG2-F1
#
_cell.length_a   1.000
_cell.length_b   1.000
_cell.length_c   1.000
_cell.angle_alpha   90.00
_cell.angle_beta   90.00
_cell.angle_gamma   90.00
#
_symmetry.space_group_name_H-M   'P 1'
#
loop_
_entity.id
_entity.type
_entity.pdbx_description
1 polymer ?
#
loop_
_entity_poly.entity_id
_entity_poly.type
_entity_poly.pdbx_seq_one_letter_code
_entity_poly.pdbx_strand_id
1 'polypeptide(L)'
;MSKEDNVKVSEGIVDLEEPKKMTREDWRKKKELEEQRKLGNAPAEVDEEGKDINPHIPQYISSVPWYIDPSKRPTLKHQRPQTETEKQFTPIGDWYKRGVQEKSVSTKYRKGACENCGAMTHKKKDCMERPRKVGAKFSGTGLAPDEHQQIQLSMDYDGKRDRWNGYDPDEHTRIVEEYAKVDLAKRTLKAQKLQEELASGKLMDQDHSSEDEDDDKYVDDFDMPGQNFDSKRRITVRNLRIREDIAKYLRNLDPNSAYYDPKTRAMRENPYSNTGMNPDEVGYAGDNFVRYSGDTISMAQTQLFAWEAYEKGSEVHLQADPTKLELLHQSYRVKKDEFKEKQKESILEKYGGQEHLDAPPRELLLAQTEEYVEYSRHGAVLKGQEKAVACSKYEEDVLINNHTCIWGSYWKDGHWGYKCCYSMVKQSYCTGEAGKKVVPPFFCDIIPMEEHGRKMTMHQEKMKDKKKKKKSKKHRDSDSSDEDDEAKKTEKLKKALSAEEQRLKQVAEMMQLDERKRSYNSLKEVREPTEEEMEAFRMKRCRPDDPMAPFLGQ
;
A
#
# COMPACT_ATOMS: atom_id res chain seq x y z
N MET A 1 -22.49 -59.83 42.19
CA MET A 1 -23.67 -59.44 41.37
C MET A 1 -23.35 -58.05 40.88
N SER A 2 -22.96 -57.79 39.64
CA SER A 2 -23.66 -58.11 38.39
C SER A 2 -22.73 -57.99 37.18
N LYS A 3 -22.71 -59.07 36.38
CA LYS A 3 -22.39 -59.24 34.96
C LYS A 3 -21.72 -58.09 34.20
N GLU A 4 -20.49 -58.34 33.78
CA GLU A 4 -19.83 -57.72 32.63
C GLU A 4 -20.38 -58.39 31.34
N ASP A 5 -20.98 -57.60 30.46
CA ASP A 5 -21.44 -58.07 29.15
C ASP A 5 -20.28 -58.05 28.14
N ASN A 6 -19.85 -59.26 27.79
CA ASN A 6 -18.84 -59.57 26.79
C ASN A 6 -19.48 -59.50 25.39
N VAL A 7 -19.40 -58.34 24.74
CA VAL A 7 -19.80 -58.18 23.34
C VAL A 7 -18.65 -58.68 22.45
N LYS A 8 -18.74 -59.94 22.05
CA LYS A 8 -17.97 -60.50 20.93
C LYS A 8 -18.38 -59.78 19.65
N VAL A 9 -17.51 -58.91 19.15
CA VAL A 9 -17.57 -58.38 17.78
C VAL A 9 -17.30 -59.57 16.85
N SER A 10 -18.32 -59.96 16.09
CA SER A 10 -18.19 -60.92 15.01
C SER A 10 -17.31 -60.31 13.93
N GLU A 11 -16.05 -60.74 13.86
CA GLU A 11 -15.19 -60.54 12.70
C GLU A 11 -15.90 -61.16 11.49
N GLY A 12 -16.46 -60.30 10.65
CA GLY A 12 -16.95 -60.68 9.33
C GLY A 12 -15.76 -61.14 8.52
N ILE A 13 -15.74 -62.44 8.20
CA ILE A 13 -14.99 -63.00 7.08
C ILE A 13 -15.36 -62.18 5.84
N VAL A 14 -14.44 -61.32 5.41
CA VAL A 14 -14.54 -60.60 4.15
C VAL A 14 -14.08 -61.59 3.09
N ASP A 15 -15.03 -62.10 2.31
CA ASP A 15 -14.77 -62.98 1.19
C ASP A 15 -13.65 -62.38 0.31
N LEU A 16 -12.55 -63.10 0.19
CA LEU A 16 -11.50 -62.85 -0.79
C LEU A 16 -12.07 -63.19 -2.17
N GLU A 17 -12.89 -62.30 -2.75
CA GLU A 17 -13.27 -62.40 -4.15
C GLU A 17 -11.98 -62.32 -5.00
N GLU A 18 -11.60 -63.46 -5.57
CA GLU A 18 -10.54 -63.55 -6.57
C GLU A 18 -10.77 -62.51 -7.68
N PRO A 19 -9.72 -61.88 -8.22
CA PRO A 19 -9.86 -60.80 -9.19
C PRO A 19 -10.51 -61.34 -10.47
N LYS A 20 -11.81 -61.04 -10.65
CA LYS A 20 -12.53 -61.27 -11.91
C LYS A 20 -11.71 -60.65 -13.04
N LYS A 21 -11.31 -61.46 -14.03
CA LYS A 21 -10.59 -60.98 -15.21
C LYS A 21 -11.45 -59.91 -15.89
N MET A 22 -10.98 -58.67 -15.90
CA MET A 22 -11.68 -57.54 -16.54
C MET A 22 -12.05 -57.92 -17.98
N THR A 23 -13.32 -57.74 -18.36
CA THR A 23 -13.73 -57.99 -19.74
C THR A 23 -13.14 -56.93 -20.66
N ARG A 24 -13.03 -57.22 -21.97
CA ARG A 24 -12.53 -56.26 -22.97
C ARG A 24 -13.36 -54.97 -22.99
N GLU A 25 -14.65 -55.09 -22.71
CA GLU A 25 -15.60 -53.98 -22.65
C GLU A 25 -15.33 -53.11 -21.41
N ASP A 26 -15.09 -53.71 -20.25
CA ASP A 26 -14.75 -52.97 -19.03
C ASP A 26 -13.41 -52.25 -19.14
N TRP A 27 -12.43 -52.85 -19.83
CA TRP A 27 -11.15 -52.19 -20.11
C TRP A 27 -11.32 -50.96 -21.02
N ARG A 28 -12.13 -51.07 -22.08
CA ARG A 28 -12.47 -49.94 -22.94
C ARG A 28 -13.19 -48.85 -22.16
N LYS A 29 -14.20 -49.20 -21.37
CA LYS A 29 -14.93 -48.27 -20.50
C LYS A 29 -13.98 -47.57 -19.53
N LYS A 30 -13.06 -48.28 -18.90
CA LYS A 30 -12.08 -47.68 -17.98
C LYS A 30 -11.14 -46.71 -18.69
N LYS A 31 -10.70 -47.02 -19.92
CA LYS A 31 -9.86 -46.11 -20.72
C LYS A 31 -10.61 -44.88 -21.20
N GLU A 32 -11.82 -45.05 -21.70
CA GLU A 32 -12.69 -43.94 -22.09
C GLU A 32 -13.00 -43.04 -20.89
N LEU A 33 -13.29 -43.62 -19.73
CA LEU A 33 -13.53 -42.88 -18.50
C LEU A 33 -12.26 -42.14 -18.03
N GLU A 34 -11.08 -42.75 -18.15
CA GLU A 34 -9.79 -42.09 -17.89
C GLU A 34 -9.55 -40.90 -18.84
N GLU A 35 -9.90 -41.03 -20.12
CA GLU A 35 -9.82 -39.94 -21.10
C GLU A 35 -10.82 -38.83 -20.79
N GLN A 36 -12.07 -39.15 -20.46
CA GLN A 36 -13.08 -38.18 -20.03
C GLN A 36 -12.66 -37.46 -18.74
N ARG A 37 -12.01 -38.15 -17.81
CA ARG A 37 -11.42 -37.55 -16.60
C ARG A 37 -10.29 -36.59 -16.92
N LYS A 38 -9.39 -36.96 -17.84
CA LYS A 38 -8.32 -36.07 -18.32
C LYS A 38 -8.86 -34.85 -19.07
N LEU A 39 -10.02 -34.98 -19.71
CA LEU A 39 -10.73 -33.87 -20.33
C LEU A 39 -11.55 -33.04 -19.32
N GLY A 40 -11.62 -33.46 -18.04
CA GLY A 40 -12.37 -32.77 -16.99
C GLY A 40 -13.90 -32.97 -17.06
N ASN A 41 -14.38 -33.90 -17.88
CA ASN A 41 -15.81 -34.17 -18.06
C ASN A 41 -16.34 -35.23 -17.08
N ALA A 42 -15.46 -36.04 -16.50
CA ALA A 42 -15.78 -37.04 -15.49
C ALA A 42 -15.04 -36.77 -14.16
N PRO A 43 -15.66 -37.07 -13.00
CA PRO A 43 -15.03 -36.86 -11.70
C PRO A 43 -13.80 -37.76 -11.52
N ALA A 44 -12.84 -37.27 -10.74
CA ALA A 44 -11.61 -37.99 -10.41
C ALA A 44 -11.88 -39.32 -9.68
N GLU A 45 -10.88 -40.21 -9.64
CA GLU A 45 -10.94 -41.39 -8.76
C GLU A 45 -10.75 -40.92 -7.31
N VAL A 46 -11.63 -41.35 -6.41
CA VAL A 46 -11.53 -41.02 -4.98
C VAL A 46 -10.81 -42.17 -4.27
N ASP A 47 -9.82 -41.84 -3.45
CA ASP A 47 -9.12 -42.82 -2.63
C ASP A 47 -9.93 -43.19 -1.36
N GLU A 48 -9.39 -44.10 -0.55
CA GLU A 48 -10.01 -44.51 0.72
C GLU A 48 -10.03 -43.44 1.81
N GLU A 49 -9.22 -42.38 1.69
CA GLU A 49 -9.23 -41.20 2.58
C GLU A 49 -10.21 -40.12 2.08
N GLY A 50 -10.91 -40.35 0.96
CA GLY A 50 -11.81 -39.38 0.34
C GLY A 50 -11.10 -38.30 -0.49
N LYS A 51 -9.82 -38.49 -0.84
CA LYS A 51 -9.03 -37.57 -1.65
C LYS A 51 -9.10 -37.94 -3.12
N ASP A 52 -9.18 -36.92 -3.97
CA ASP A 52 -9.21 -37.08 -5.41
C ASP A 52 -7.81 -37.40 -5.96
N ILE A 53 -7.70 -38.50 -6.69
CA ILE A 53 -6.51 -38.88 -7.46
C ILE A 53 -6.55 -38.12 -8.79
N ASN A 54 -5.59 -37.23 -8.97
CA ASN A 54 -5.48 -36.45 -10.20
C ASN A 54 -5.37 -37.36 -11.44
N PRO A 55 -6.32 -37.29 -12.41
CA PRO A 55 -6.33 -38.13 -13.61
C PRO A 55 -5.11 -37.98 -14.54
N HIS A 56 -4.35 -36.91 -14.38
CA HIS A 56 -3.12 -36.67 -15.13
C HIS A 56 -1.91 -37.38 -14.52
N ILE A 57 -2.03 -38.00 -13.35
CA ILE A 57 -1.00 -38.89 -12.81
C ILE A 57 -0.91 -40.10 -13.73
N PRO A 58 0.27 -40.42 -14.30
CA PRO A 58 0.39 -41.54 -15.21
C PRO A 58 0.09 -42.85 -14.51
N GLN A 59 -0.50 -43.79 -15.25
CA GLN A 59 -1.07 -45.04 -14.72
C GLN A 59 -0.07 -45.87 -13.90
N TYR A 60 1.23 -45.84 -14.22
CA TYR A 60 2.25 -46.60 -13.49
C TYR A 60 2.55 -46.04 -12.08
N ILE A 61 2.27 -44.75 -11.83
CA ILE A 61 2.43 -44.13 -10.51
C ILE A 61 1.18 -44.40 -9.67
N SER A 62 -0.01 -44.24 -10.25
CA SER A 62 -1.29 -44.43 -9.56
C SER A 62 -1.66 -45.90 -9.37
N SER A 63 -1.13 -46.82 -10.19
CA SER A 63 -1.35 -48.25 -10.00
C SER A 63 -0.66 -48.73 -8.74
N VAL A 64 -1.43 -49.24 -7.78
CA VAL A 64 -0.92 -49.91 -6.59
C VAL A 64 -0.44 -51.32 -6.98
N PRO A 65 0.84 -51.64 -6.78
CA PRO A 65 1.36 -52.99 -6.99
C PRO A 65 0.72 -54.01 -6.03
N TRP A 66 0.65 -55.26 -6.47
CA TRP A 66 0.00 -56.36 -5.75
C TRP A 66 0.59 -56.68 -4.37
N TYR A 67 1.87 -56.34 -4.14
CA TYR A 67 2.58 -56.60 -2.89
C TYR A 67 2.31 -55.56 -1.80
N ILE A 68 1.66 -54.44 -2.14
CA ILE A 68 1.11 -53.50 -1.15
C ILE A 68 -0.33 -53.90 -0.86
N ASP A 69 -1.17 -53.93 -1.90
CA ASP A 69 -2.57 -54.34 -1.78
C ASP A 69 -2.96 -55.28 -2.94
N PRO A 70 -3.43 -56.51 -2.67
CA PRO A 70 -3.83 -57.45 -3.72
C PRO A 70 -5.10 -56.99 -4.46
N SER A 71 -5.95 -56.19 -3.81
CA SER A 71 -7.22 -55.69 -4.34
C SER A 71 -7.08 -54.55 -5.36
N LYS A 72 -5.85 -54.02 -5.59
CA LYS A 72 -5.57 -52.92 -6.54
C LYS A 72 -6.56 -51.76 -6.45
N ARG A 73 -6.91 -51.37 -5.21
CA ARG A 73 -7.77 -50.21 -4.96
C ARG A 73 -7.05 -48.94 -5.46
N PRO A 74 -7.78 -47.95 -6.00
CA PRO A 74 -7.17 -46.70 -6.42
C PRO A 74 -6.74 -45.91 -5.18
N THR A 75 -5.44 -45.92 -4.86
CA THR A 75 -4.84 -45.15 -3.77
C THR A 75 -3.42 -44.74 -4.14
N LEU A 76 -2.96 -43.63 -3.56
CA LEU A 76 -1.59 -43.13 -3.74
C LEU A 76 -0.72 -43.35 -2.49
N LYS A 77 -1.18 -44.15 -1.53
CA LYS A 77 -0.47 -44.42 -0.26
C LYS A 77 0.89 -45.06 -0.45
N HIS A 78 1.08 -45.93 -1.45
CA HIS A 78 2.37 -46.58 -1.74
C HIS A 78 3.44 -45.62 -2.25
N GLN A 79 3.05 -44.42 -2.70
CA GLN A 79 3.99 -43.37 -3.11
C GLN A 79 4.36 -42.42 -1.96
N ARG A 80 3.73 -42.56 -0.79
CA ARG A 80 4.14 -41.80 0.41
C ARG A 80 5.49 -42.33 0.89
N PRO A 81 6.28 -41.50 1.60
CA PRO A 81 7.54 -41.93 2.20
C PRO A 81 7.40 -43.23 2.99
N GLN A 82 8.29 -44.19 2.71
CA GLN A 82 8.24 -45.53 3.30
C GLN A 82 8.98 -45.54 4.63
N THR A 83 8.35 -46.12 5.66
CA THR A 83 8.90 -46.19 7.02
C THR A 83 10.25 -46.91 7.10
N GLU A 84 10.57 -47.81 6.16
CA GLU A 84 11.86 -48.49 6.10
C GLU A 84 13.00 -47.61 5.57
N THR A 85 12.68 -46.63 4.71
CA THR A 85 13.65 -45.67 4.16
C THR A 85 13.83 -44.45 5.04
N GLU A 86 12.82 -44.14 5.85
CA GLU A 86 12.83 -43.04 6.81
C GLU A 86 13.80 -43.33 7.96
N LYS A 87 14.93 -42.63 7.94
CA LYS A 87 15.89 -42.68 9.04
C LYS A 87 15.34 -41.87 10.22
N GLN A 88 15.38 -42.48 11.40
CA GLN A 88 15.04 -41.78 12.64
C GLN A 88 16.22 -40.90 13.05
N PHE A 89 16.03 -39.59 12.95
CA PHE A 89 17.03 -38.61 13.36
C PHE A 89 16.76 -38.09 14.77
N THR A 90 17.82 -37.78 15.51
CA THR A 90 17.70 -37.14 16.83
C THR A 90 17.26 -35.67 16.66
N PRO A 91 16.32 -35.18 17.47
CA PRO A 91 15.75 -33.84 17.32
C PRO A 91 16.75 -32.74 17.68
N ILE A 92 16.44 -31.51 17.25
CA ILE A 92 17.25 -30.33 17.56
C ILE A 92 17.22 -30.05 19.07
N GLY A 93 18.40 -29.87 19.67
CA GLY A 93 18.59 -29.68 21.11
C GLY A 93 19.22 -30.89 21.82
N ASP A 94 18.99 -32.11 21.31
CA ASP A 94 19.63 -33.31 21.85
C ASP A 94 21.08 -33.39 21.37
N TRP A 95 22.01 -33.09 22.28
CA TRP A 95 23.43 -33.17 22.02
C TRP A 95 24.16 -34.01 23.08
N TYR A 96 25.41 -34.33 22.77
CA TYR A 96 26.31 -34.98 23.71
C TYR A 96 26.39 -34.19 25.01
N LYS A 97 26.18 -34.86 26.15
CA LYS A 97 26.30 -34.23 27.46
C LYS A 97 27.77 -33.98 27.77
N ARG A 98 28.17 -32.70 27.79
CA ARG A 98 29.55 -32.28 28.09
C ARG A 98 29.65 -31.78 29.52
N GLY A 99 30.71 -32.15 30.23
CA GLY A 99 31.04 -31.58 31.55
C GLY A 99 30.11 -31.98 32.70
N VAL A 100 29.10 -32.83 32.48
CA VAL A 100 28.16 -33.24 33.54
C VAL A 100 28.79 -34.35 34.40
N GLN A 101 28.87 -34.12 35.71
CA GLN A 101 29.32 -35.10 36.71
C GLN A 101 28.13 -35.52 37.59
N GLU A 102 27.38 -36.53 37.15
CA GLU A 102 26.19 -37.00 37.91
C GLU A 102 26.56 -37.96 39.05
N LYS A 103 27.74 -38.59 39.00
CA LYS A 103 28.15 -39.60 40.00
C LYS A 103 29.16 -39.02 40.98
N SER A 104 28.92 -39.27 42.27
CA SER A 104 29.84 -38.90 43.35
C SER A 104 31.22 -39.54 43.14
N VAL A 105 32.28 -38.80 43.48
CA VAL A 105 33.66 -39.27 43.41
C VAL A 105 33.83 -40.53 44.26
N SER A 106 34.39 -41.59 43.66
CA SER A 106 34.75 -42.81 44.38
C SER A 106 35.85 -42.50 45.40
N THR A 107 35.74 -43.03 46.62
CA THR A 107 36.82 -42.91 47.63
C THR A 107 37.86 -44.02 47.51
N LYS A 108 37.58 -45.07 46.73
CA LYS A 108 38.47 -46.21 46.50
C LYS A 108 38.61 -46.51 45.02
N TYR A 109 39.80 -47.00 44.64
CA TYR A 109 40.08 -47.49 43.30
C TYR A 109 39.25 -48.75 43.01
N ARG A 110 38.60 -48.78 41.84
CA ARG A 110 37.76 -49.90 41.40
C ARG A 110 38.50 -50.75 40.37
N LYS A 111 38.32 -52.07 40.42
CA LYS A 111 38.93 -52.99 39.45
C LYS A 111 38.36 -52.70 38.05
N GLY A 112 39.24 -52.47 37.08
CA GLY A 112 38.85 -52.08 35.71
C GLY A 112 38.86 -50.56 35.46
N ALA A 113 39.08 -49.74 36.49
CA ALA A 113 39.26 -48.31 36.33
C ALA A 113 40.58 -47.96 35.63
N CYS A 114 40.66 -46.74 35.10
CA CYS A 114 41.88 -46.16 34.57
C CYS A 114 42.96 -46.12 35.64
N GLU A 115 44.14 -46.66 35.33
CA GLU A 115 45.24 -46.74 36.30
C GLU A 115 45.81 -45.37 36.70
N ASN A 116 45.55 -44.33 35.90
CA ASN A 116 46.03 -42.97 36.13
C ASN A 116 45.10 -42.16 37.06
N CYS A 117 43.84 -41.99 36.66
CA CYS A 117 42.85 -41.12 37.34
C CYS A 117 41.82 -41.89 38.17
N GLY A 118 41.59 -43.18 37.90
CA GLY A 118 40.63 -44.01 38.62
C GLY A 118 39.17 -43.94 38.13
N ALA A 119 38.88 -43.29 37.00
CA ALA A 119 37.57 -43.33 36.35
C ALA A 119 37.34 -44.67 35.60
N MET A 120 36.10 -45.14 35.53
CA MET A 120 35.74 -46.41 34.87
C MET A 120 35.40 -46.28 33.38
N THR A 121 35.24 -45.06 32.86
CA THR A 121 34.71 -44.79 31.51
C THR A 121 35.74 -44.95 30.40
N HIS A 122 37.02 -44.75 30.70
CA HIS A 122 38.11 -44.79 29.72
C HIS A 122 39.32 -45.59 30.22
N LYS A 123 40.21 -45.95 29.29
CA LYS A 123 41.48 -46.63 29.59
C LYS A 123 42.61 -45.62 29.85
N LYS A 124 43.72 -46.08 30.41
CA LYS A 124 44.91 -45.23 30.70
C LYS A 124 45.42 -44.44 29.49
N LYS A 125 45.34 -45.00 28.28
CA LYS A 125 45.83 -44.36 27.05
C LYS A 125 44.98 -43.15 26.65
N ASP A 126 43.68 -43.21 26.90
CA ASP A 126 42.69 -42.20 26.51
C ASP A 126 42.31 -41.31 27.72
N CYS A 127 43.16 -41.29 28.75
CA CYS A 127 42.94 -40.54 29.97
C CYS A 127 43.11 -39.04 29.71
N MET A 128 42.07 -38.25 30.00
CA MET A 128 42.10 -36.79 29.86
C MET A 128 42.92 -36.09 30.96
N GLU A 129 43.14 -36.76 32.09
CA GLU A 129 44.02 -36.24 33.13
C GLU A 129 45.49 -36.44 32.80
N ARG A 130 46.30 -35.47 33.22
CA ARG A 130 47.75 -35.50 33.07
C ARG A 130 48.35 -36.83 33.60
N PRO A 131 49.20 -37.53 32.83
CA PRO A 131 49.85 -38.76 33.28
C PRO A 131 50.64 -38.56 34.57
N ARG A 132 50.28 -39.31 35.62
CA ARG A 132 50.94 -39.25 36.94
C ARG A 132 52.08 -40.27 37.00
N LYS A 133 53.15 -39.92 37.74
CA LYS A 133 54.28 -40.83 38.00
C LYS A 133 53.86 -42.04 38.82
N VAL A 134 53.01 -41.82 39.83
CA VAL A 134 52.31 -42.86 40.59
C VAL A 134 50.83 -42.66 40.32
N GLY A 135 50.23 -43.59 39.58
CA GLY A 135 48.82 -43.53 39.21
C GLY A 135 47.87 -43.85 40.37
N ALA A 136 46.60 -43.46 40.22
CA ALA A 136 45.55 -43.68 41.22
C ALA A 136 45.36 -45.16 41.61
N LYS A 137 45.77 -46.11 40.76
CA LYS A 137 45.78 -47.56 41.08
C LYS A 137 46.64 -47.89 42.30
N PHE A 138 47.76 -47.21 42.47
CA PHE A 138 48.73 -47.48 43.53
C PHE A 138 48.62 -46.48 44.69
N SER A 139 48.30 -45.22 44.40
CA SER A 139 48.21 -44.19 45.44
C SER A 139 46.83 -44.12 46.10
N GLY A 140 45.75 -44.51 45.41
CA GLY A 140 44.37 -44.37 45.89
C GLY A 140 43.91 -42.91 46.10
N THR A 141 44.73 -41.93 45.72
CA THR A 141 44.52 -40.51 45.96
C THR A 141 44.17 -39.77 44.67
N GLY A 142 43.28 -38.78 44.77
CA GLY A 142 42.83 -37.95 43.65
C GLY A 142 42.09 -38.76 42.60
N LEU A 143 40.97 -39.39 42.98
CA LEU A 143 40.12 -40.16 42.07
C LEU A 143 39.22 -39.21 41.27
N ALA A 144 39.19 -39.36 39.95
CA ALA A 144 38.30 -38.61 39.09
C ALA A 144 36.86 -39.16 39.19
N PRO A 145 35.83 -38.31 39.05
CA PRO A 145 34.46 -38.75 38.86
C PRO A 145 34.31 -39.48 37.52
N ASP A 146 33.38 -40.43 37.46
CA ASP A 146 33.08 -41.14 36.21
C ASP A 146 32.36 -40.22 35.22
N GLU A 147 32.76 -40.26 33.95
CA GLU A 147 32.13 -39.48 32.88
C GLU A 147 30.72 -40.00 32.54
N HIS A 148 29.89 -39.15 31.94
CA HIS A 148 28.57 -39.56 31.47
C HIS A 148 28.68 -40.41 30.20
N GLN A 149 27.87 -41.48 30.11
CA GLN A 149 27.80 -42.31 28.92
C GLN A 149 27.10 -41.55 27.80
N GLN A 150 27.78 -41.43 26.66
CA GLN A 150 27.25 -40.69 25.51
C GLN A 150 26.26 -41.56 24.73
N ILE A 151 25.13 -40.95 24.34
CA ILE A 151 24.13 -41.57 23.48
C ILE A 151 24.65 -41.59 22.04
N GLN A 152 24.33 -42.63 21.27
CA GLN A 152 24.63 -42.65 19.84
C GLN A 152 23.60 -41.79 19.10
N LEU A 153 24.00 -40.58 18.69
CA LEU A 153 23.15 -39.65 17.97
C LEU A 153 23.18 -39.94 16.45
N SER A 154 22.02 -40.23 15.88
CA SER A 154 21.81 -40.27 14.42
C SER A 154 21.35 -38.91 13.93
N MET A 155 22.30 -38.09 13.47
CA MET A 155 22.01 -36.75 12.93
C MET A 155 22.08 -36.74 11.40
N ASP A 156 21.36 -35.79 10.80
CA ASP A 156 21.47 -35.41 9.39
C ASP A 156 22.85 -34.82 9.04
N TYR A 157 23.10 -34.61 7.75
CA TYR A 157 24.32 -33.95 7.29
C TYR A 157 24.48 -32.55 7.89
N ASP A 158 23.42 -31.74 7.85
CA ASP A 158 23.40 -30.41 8.45
C ASP A 158 23.45 -30.50 9.97
N GLY A 159 22.70 -31.42 10.57
CA GLY A 159 22.71 -31.66 12.01
C GLY A 159 24.09 -32.02 12.57
N LYS A 160 24.93 -32.78 11.84
CA LYS A 160 26.31 -33.08 12.28
C LYS A 160 27.24 -31.87 12.18
N ARG A 161 26.98 -30.95 11.26
CA ARG A 161 27.85 -29.81 10.91
C ARG A 161 27.38 -28.50 11.50
N ASP A 162 26.25 -28.51 12.19
CA ASP A 162 25.75 -27.31 12.85
C ASP A 162 26.78 -26.84 13.88
N ARG A 163 27.21 -25.60 13.69
CA ARG A 163 28.19 -24.93 14.55
C ARG A 163 27.63 -24.69 15.94
N TRP A 164 26.31 -24.59 16.05
CA TRP A 164 25.60 -24.27 17.28
C TRP A 164 25.07 -25.51 18.01
N ASN A 165 25.59 -26.70 17.69
CA ASN A 165 25.25 -27.92 18.40
C ASN A 165 25.64 -27.86 19.89
N GLY A 166 24.65 -28.02 20.76
CA GLY A 166 24.81 -27.90 22.21
C GLY A 166 24.91 -26.45 22.70
N TYR A 167 24.44 -25.49 21.92
CA TYR A 167 24.30 -24.10 22.37
C TYR A 167 23.23 -24.01 23.46
N ASP A 168 23.60 -23.40 24.58
CA ASP A 168 22.66 -23.09 25.67
C ASP A 168 22.01 -21.73 25.38
N PRO A 169 20.68 -21.65 25.19
CA PRO A 169 19.99 -20.38 24.94
C PRO A 169 20.24 -19.32 26.02
N ASP A 170 20.56 -19.73 27.25
CA ASP A 170 20.87 -18.82 28.34
C ASP A 170 22.16 -18.03 28.10
N GLU A 171 23.11 -18.53 27.32
CA GLU A 171 24.32 -17.78 26.96
C GLU A 171 24.01 -16.54 26.10
N HIS A 172 22.88 -16.52 25.40
CA HIS A 172 22.45 -15.37 24.61
C HIS A 172 22.18 -14.15 25.51
N THR A 173 21.84 -14.36 26.79
CA THR A 173 21.61 -13.28 27.74
C THR A 173 22.86 -12.41 27.94
N ARG A 174 24.08 -12.98 27.87
CA ARG A 174 25.35 -12.23 27.94
C ARG A 174 25.47 -11.20 26.82
N ILE A 175 25.03 -11.55 25.61
CA ILE A 175 25.02 -10.62 24.47
C ILE A 175 24.02 -9.49 24.76
N VAL A 176 22.83 -9.81 25.26
CA VAL A 176 21.83 -8.79 25.65
C VAL A 176 22.39 -7.83 26.71
N GLU A 177 23.13 -8.34 27.71
CA GLU A 177 23.79 -7.52 28.72
C GLU A 177 24.89 -6.62 28.14
N GLU A 178 25.66 -7.10 27.17
CA GLU A 178 26.64 -6.28 26.45
C GLU A 178 25.98 -5.14 25.69
N TYR A 179 24.90 -5.42 24.94
CA TYR A 179 24.13 -4.38 24.24
C TYR A 179 23.49 -3.39 25.23
N ALA A 180 23.01 -3.85 26.39
CA ALA A 180 22.50 -2.97 27.43
C ALA A 180 23.56 -1.99 27.95
N LYS A 181 24.80 -2.46 28.16
CA LYS A 181 25.94 -1.60 28.54
C LYS A 181 26.30 -0.59 27.44
N VAL A 182 26.27 -1.04 26.17
CA VAL A 182 26.52 -0.16 25.01
C VAL A 182 25.45 0.93 24.93
N ASP A 183 24.18 0.61 25.15
CA ASP A 183 23.10 1.59 25.11
C ASP A 183 23.17 2.58 26.27
N LEU A 184 23.55 2.12 27.47
CA LEU A 184 23.84 3.02 28.60
C LEU A 184 24.99 3.98 28.26
N ALA A 185 26.10 3.47 27.69
CA ALA A 185 27.22 4.30 27.26
C ALA A 185 26.82 5.30 26.16
N LYS A 186 25.96 4.90 25.21
CA LYS A 186 25.42 5.81 24.19
C LYS A 186 24.57 6.92 24.82
N ARG A 187 23.74 6.59 25.82
CA ARG A 187 22.93 7.59 26.53
C ARG A 187 23.80 8.56 27.33
N THR A 188 24.82 8.08 28.03
CA THR A 188 25.74 8.94 28.78
C THR A 188 26.55 9.84 27.85
N LEU A 189 27.04 9.33 26.72
CA LEU A 189 27.74 10.16 25.72
C LEU A 189 26.82 11.22 25.10
N LYS A 190 25.54 10.90 24.84
CA LYS A 190 24.56 11.90 24.40
C LYS A 190 24.31 12.97 25.47
N ALA A 191 24.17 12.57 26.74
CA ALA A 191 23.98 13.50 27.85
C ALA A 191 25.21 14.39 28.08
N GLN A 192 26.43 13.83 27.99
CA GLN A 192 27.67 14.59 28.09
C GLN A 192 27.80 15.61 26.96
N LYS A 193 27.50 15.22 25.72
CA LYS A 193 27.49 16.16 24.58
C LYS A 193 26.49 17.30 24.79
N LEU A 194 25.27 17.00 25.25
CA LEU A 194 24.27 18.04 25.56
C LEU A 194 24.75 18.97 26.70
N GLN A 195 25.41 18.43 27.73
CA GLN A 195 25.99 19.23 28.81
C GLN A 195 27.16 20.11 28.32
N GLU A 196 28.01 19.60 27.44
CA GLU A 196 29.09 20.38 26.79
C GLU A 196 28.52 21.46 25.86
N GLU A 197 27.43 21.19 25.15
CA GLU A 197 26.72 22.18 24.33
C GLU A 197 26.07 23.29 25.19
N LEU A 198 25.47 22.92 26.33
CA LEU A 198 24.98 23.88 27.33
C LEU A 198 26.13 24.70 27.93
N ALA A 199 27.24 24.05 28.30
CA ALA A 199 28.40 24.71 28.91
C ALA A 199 29.17 25.60 27.93
N SER A 200 29.20 25.24 26.63
CA SER A 200 29.79 26.07 25.57
C SER A 200 28.92 27.26 25.16
N GLY A 201 27.76 27.45 25.80
CA GLY A 201 26.95 28.66 25.69
C GLY A 201 26.17 28.80 24.38
N LYS A 202 26.08 27.75 23.55
CA LYS A 202 25.33 27.77 22.28
C LYS A 202 23.81 27.66 22.44
N LEU A 203 23.32 27.46 23.67
CA LEU A 203 21.91 27.21 24.00
C LEU A 203 21.23 28.40 24.72
N MET A 204 21.75 29.61 24.60
CA MET A 204 21.12 30.79 25.22
C MET A 204 20.12 31.54 24.33
N ASP A 205 19.75 31.00 23.16
CA ASP A 205 18.79 31.63 22.25
C ASP A 205 17.86 30.63 21.55
N GLN A 206 17.47 29.57 22.25
CA GLN A 206 16.50 28.62 21.70
C GLN A 206 15.56 28.09 22.77
N ASP A 207 14.88 29.03 23.45
CA ASP A 207 13.59 28.70 24.05
C ASP A 207 12.62 29.87 23.81
N HIS A 208 11.62 29.58 22.97
CA HIS A 208 10.36 30.31 22.80
C HIS A 208 10.33 31.69 22.09
N SER A 209 10.60 31.74 20.77
CA SER A 209 9.93 32.73 19.90
C SER A 209 10.06 32.41 18.40
N SER A 210 9.05 31.74 17.83
CA SER A 210 8.47 31.91 16.48
C SER A 210 7.94 30.56 15.95
N GLU A 211 6.70 30.23 16.30
CA GLU A 211 5.86 29.38 15.46
C GLU A 211 5.72 30.12 14.12
N ASP A 212 6.39 29.64 13.05
CA ASP A 212 5.97 29.74 11.63
C ASP A 212 7.09 29.65 10.57
N GLU A 213 8.39 29.52 10.89
CA GLU A 213 9.44 29.65 9.83
C GLU A 213 10.62 28.64 9.82
N ASP A 214 10.57 27.49 10.50
CA ASP A 214 11.71 26.53 10.45
C ASP A 214 11.33 25.03 10.44
N ASP A 215 10.10 24.68 10.04
CA ASP A 215 9.68 23.26 9.86
C ASP A 215 10.38 22.57 8.68
N ASP A 216 10.87 23.32 7.70
CA ASP A 216 11.54 22.75 6.53
C ASP A 216 12.98 22.28 6.82
N LYS A 217 13.58 22.73 7.94
CA LYS A 217 14.97 22.41 8.29
C LYS A 217 15.09 21.16 9.17
N TYR A 218 14.07 20.88 9.99
CA TYR A 218 14.01 19.67 10.81
C TYR A 218 13.73 18.40 10.00
N VAL A 219 13.19 18.54 8.79
CA VAL A 219 12.90 17.40 7.89
C VAL A 219 14.17 16.86 7.22
N ASP A 220 15.20 17.70 6.99
CA ASP A 220 16.46 17.28 6.37
C ASP A 220 17.42 16.56 7.34
N ASP A 221 17.29 16.78 8.66
CA ASP A 221 18.13 16.14 9.69
C ASP A 221 17.53 14.81 10.22
N PHE A 222 16.28 14.49 9.86
CA PHE A 222 15.71 13.16 10.10
C PHE A 222 16.24 12.19 9.05
N ASP A 223 17.39 11.57 9.33
CA ASP A 223 17.90 10.43 8.59
C ASP A 223 16.90 9.28 8.69
N MET A 224 15.95 9.25 7.75
CA MET A 224 14.85 8.28 7.72
C MET A 224 15.47 6.87 7.70
N PRO A 225 15.19 6.03 8.71
CA PRO A 225 15.84 4.73 8.82
C PRO A 225 15.57 3.89 7.57
N GLY A 226 16.65 3.61 6.82
CA GLY A 226 16.64 2.78 5.61
C GLY A 226 16.91 3.51 4.30
N GLN A 227 17.26 4.80 4.32
CA GLN A 227 17.74 5.52 3.13
C GLN A 227 19.27 5.50 3.10
N ASN A 228 19.85 4.41 2.60
CA ASN A 228 21.31 4.32 2.48
C ASN A 228 21.81 5.41 1.50
N PHE A 229 22.54 6.40 2.02
CA PHE A 229 23.25 7.38 1.19
C PHE A 229 24.48 6.71 0.58
N ASP A 230 24.34 6.18 -0.64
CA ASP A 230 25.47 5.63 -1.39
C ASP A 230 26.37 6.78 -1.86
N SER A 231 27.48 6.98 -1.14
CA SER A 231 28.45 8.05 -1.35
C SER A 231 29.11 8.04 -2.73
N LYS A 232 29.02 6.92 -3.49
CA LYS A 232 29.52 6.83 -4.86
C LYS A 232 28.56 7.37 -5.92
N ARG A 233 27.25 7.35 -5.67
CA ARG A 233 26.23 7.68 -6.69
C ARG A 233 25.49 8.99 -6.42
N ARG A 234 25.65 9.61 -5.25
CA ARG A 234 25.01 10.90 -4.90
C ARG A 234 23.47 10.87 -5.14
N ILE A 235 22.88 9.67 -5.08
CA ILE A 235 21.46 9.40 -5.24
C ILE A 235 21.03 8.64 -3.98
N THR A 236 20.03 9.15 -3.28
CA THR A 236 19.40 8.44 -2.18
C THR A 236 18.55 7.31 -2.75
N VAL A 237 18.91 6.06 -2.48
CA VAL A 237 18.05 4.91 -2.82
C VAL A 237 16.86 4.93 -1.86
N ARG A 238 15.79 5.65 -2.24
CA ARG A 238 14.52 5.55 -1.53
C ARG A 238 13.93 4.16 -1.80
N ASN A 239 13.39 3.53 -0.77
CA ASN A 239 12.59 2.32 -0.99
C ASN A 239 11.35 2.71 -1.82
N LEU A 240 11.20 2.12 -3.02
CA LEU A 240 10.07 2.41 -3.91
C LEU A 240 8.73 1.97 -3.33
N ARG A 241 8.76 1.01 -2.40
CA ARG A 241 7.56 0.53 -1.72
C ARG A 241 7.14 1.52 -0.64
N ILE A 242 5.95 2.08 -0.82
CA ILE A 242 5.21 2.86 0.17
C ILE A 242 4.93 1.95 1.37
N ARG A 243 5.30 2.39 2.59
CA ARG A 243 5.21 1.56 3.81
C ARG A 243 3.82 1.62 4.44
N GLU A 244 3.11 2.70 4.20
CA GLU A 244 1.74 2.99 4.60
C GLU A 244 0.76 2.01 3.94
N ASP A 245 1.06 1.58 2.71
CA ASP A 245 0.23 0.64 1.95
C ASP A 245 0.54 -0.81 2.34
N ILE A 246 -0.34 -1.38 3.16
CA ILE A 246 -0.31 -2.79 3.55
C ILE A 246 -0.64 -3.66 2.33
N ALA A 247 0.25 -4.59 1.99
CA ALA A 247 0.03 -5.55 0.91
C ALA A 247 -1.22 -6.40 1.18
N LYS A 248 -1.95 -6.77 0.11
CA LYS A 248 -3.24 -7.47 0.20
C LYS A 248 -3.16 -8.74 1.05
N TYR A 249 -2.16 -9.60 0.85
CA TYR A 249 -1.98 -10.86 1.58
C TYR A 249 -1.51 -10.71 3.03
N LEU A 250 -1.06 -9.52 3.45
CA LEU A 250 -0.71 -9.25 4.86
C LEU A 250 -1.89 -8.70 5.65
N ARG A 251 -3.04 -8.51 4.99
CA ARG A 251 -4.21 -7.89 5.57
C ARG A 251 -4.90 -8.84 6.57
N ASN A 252 -4.88 -10.14 6.27
CA ASN A 252 -5.21 -11.21 7.20
C ASN A 252 -4.14 -12.32 7.05
N LEU A 253 -3.54 -12.73 8.18
CA LEU A 253 -2.48 -13.75 8.21
C LEU A 253 -3.04 -15.18 8.35
N ASP A 254 -4.35 -15.32 8.57
CA ASP A 254 -4.99 -16.62 8.62
C ASP A 254 -4.90 -17.28 7.23
N PRO A 255 -4.40 -18.52 7.14
CA PRO A 255 -4.19 -19.21 5.86
C PRO A 255 -5.50 -19.49 5.10
N ASN A 256 -6.62 -19.53 5.83
CA ASN A 256 -7.97 -19.78 5.30
C ASN A 256 -8.78 -18.49 5.09
N SER A 257 -8.11 -17.33 5.02
CA SER A 257 -8.78 -16.05 4.78
C SER A 257 -9.18 -15.90 3.30
N ALA A 258 -8.63 -14.93 2.59
CA ALA A 258 -8.90 -14.72 1.17
C ALA A 258 -7.69 -15.14 0.32
N TYR A 259 -7.96 -15.89 -0.74
CA TYR A 259 -6.91 -16.31 -1.67
C TYR A 259 -6.33 -15.09 -2.42
N TYR A 260 -5.01 -14.91 -2.29
CA TYR A 260 -4.24 -13.94 -3.05
C TYR A 260 -3.43 -14.66 -4.12
N ASP A 261 -3.64 -14.30 -5.39
CA ASP A 261 -2.81 -14.80 -6.48
C ASP A 261 -1.55 -13.92 -6.62
N PRO A 262 -0.35 -14.42 -6.26
CA PRO A 262 0.89 -13.63 -6.35
C PRO A 262 1.31 -13.31 -7.79
N LYS A 263 0.80 -14.04 -8.78
CA LYS A 263 1.12 -13.81 -10.20
C LYS A 263 0.44 -12.54 -10.71
N THR A 264 -0.88 -12.46 -10.54
CA THR A 264 -1.69 -11.31 -10.99
C THR A 264 -1.79 -10.21 -9.94
N ARG A 265 -1.36 -10.47 -8.70
CA ARG A 265 -1.46 -9.57 -7.54
C ARG A 265 -2.92 -9.19 -7.21
N ALA A 266 -3.84 -10.10 -7.49
CA ALA A 266 -5.26 -9.92 -7.26
C ALA A 266 -5.71 -10.72 -6.04
N MET A 267 -6.56 -10.10 -5.21
CA MET A 267 -7.27 -10.75 -4.11
C MET A 267 -8.76 -10.56 -4.37
N ARG A 268 -9.47 -11.65 -4.63
CA ARG A 268 -10.84 -11.58 -5.13
C ARG A 268 -11.84 -11.32 -3.99
N GLU A 269 -11.72 -12.13 -2.95
CA GLU A 269 -12.59 -12.10 -1.79
C GLU A 269 -12.12 -11.08 -0.74
N ASN A 270 -13.02 -10.73 0.18
CA ASN A 270 -12.70 -9.85 1.30
C ASN A 270 -11.91 -10.62 2.37
N PRO A 271 -10.69 -10.20 2.75
CA PRO A 271 -9.92 -10.84 3.82
C PRO A 271 -10.57 -10.72 5.22
N TYR A 272 -11.57 -9.83 5.37
CA TYR A 272 -12.27 -9.54 6.62
C TYR A 272 -13.69 -10.12 6.71
N SER A 273 -14.06 -11.05 5.82
CA SER A 273 -15.40 -11.66 5.79
C SER A 273 -15.84 -12.24 7.15
N ASN A 274 -14.91 -12.82 7.91
CA ASN A 274 -15.19 -13.47 9.18
C ASN A 274 -15.13 -12.54 10.41
N THR A 275 -14.66 -11.30 10.26
CA THR A 275 -14.43 -10.39 11.40
C THR A 275 -15.62 -9.48 11.70
N GLY A 276 -16.72 -9.58 10.94
CA GLY A 276 -17.95 -8.82 11.17
C GLY A 276 -17.83 -7.30 10.92
N MET A 277 -16.72 -6.85 10.34
CA MET A 277 -16.52 -5.45 9.98
C MET A 277 -17.26 -5.16 8.67
N ASN A 278 -17.94 -4.03 8.62
CA ASN A 278 -18.62 -3.59 7.40
C ASN A 278 -17.59 -3.29 6.30
N PRO A 279 -17.88 -3.61 5.02
CA PRO A 279 -16.94 -3.37 3.92
C PRO A 279 -16.58 -1.89 3.76
N ASP A 280 -17.47 -0.99 4.18
CA ASP A 280 -17.30 0.47 4.06
C ASP A 280 -16.35 1.06 5.12
N GLU A 281 -16.18 0.37 6.24
CA GLU A 281 -15.29 0.79 7.34
C GLU A 281 -13.85 0.28 7.14
N VAL A 282 -13.67 -0.64 6.20
CA VAL A 282 -12.40 -1.35 5.99
C VAL A 282 -11.68 -0.75 4.77
N GLY A 283 -10.39 -0.45 4.93
CA GLY A 283 -9.58 0.13 3.83
C GLY A 283 -9.38 -0.77 2.60
N TYR A 284 -9.87 -2.02 2.63
CA TYR A 284 -9.89 -2.93 1.49
C TYR A 284 -10.90 -4.09 1.71
N ALA A 285 -11.97 -4.13 0.91
CA ALA A 285 -13.04 -5.13 0.98
C ALA A 285 -12.97 -6.19 -0.14
N GLY A 286 -11.80 -6.40 -0.76
CA GLY A 286 -11.61 -7.33 -1.87
C GLY A 286 -11.79 -6.69 -3.26
N ASP A 287 -11.13 -7.24 -4.28
CA ASP A 287 -11.19 -6.70 -5.64
C ASP A 287 -12.60 -6.89 -6.26
N ASN A 288 -13.35 -7.93 -5.87
CA ASN A 288 -14.71 -8.16 -6.39
C ASN A 288 -15.69 -7.06 -5.99
N PHE A 289 -15.56 -6.53 -4.78
CA PHE A 289 -16.40 -5.43 -4.30
C PHE A 289 -16.22 -4.17 -5.17
N VAL A 290 -14.98 -3.81 -5.48
CA VAL A 290 -14.66 -2.63 -6.28
C VAL A 290 -14.99 -2.84 -7.77
N ARG A 291 -14.83 -4.05 -8.30
CA ARG A 291 -15.06 -4.37 -9.74
C ARG A 291 -16.46 -4.03 -10.24
N TYR A 292 -17.48 -4.21 -9.41
CA TYR A 292 -18.87 -3.93 -9.76
C TYR A 292 -19.37 -2.60 -9.19
N SER A 293 -18.49 -1.80 -8.57
CA SER A 293 -18.83 -0.46 -8.09
C SER A 293 -18.68 0.60 -9.20
N GLY A 294 -19.49 1.65 -9.15
CA GLY A 294 -19.43 2.80 -10.07
C GLY A 294 -20.12 2.57 -11.41
N ASP A 295 -19.53 3.09 -12.48
CA ASP A 295 -20.14 3.16 -13.82
C ASP A 295 -20.31 1.81 -14.52
N THR A 296 -19.68 0.75 -14.01
CA THR A 296 -19.82 -0.61 -14.57
C THR A 296 -21.27 -1.09 -14.55
N ILE A 297 -22.03 -0.73 -13.52
CA ILE A 297 -23.47 -1.02 -13.42
C ILE A 297 -24.25 -0.24 -14.47
N SER A 298 -23.95 1.05 -14.62
CA SER A 298 -24.60 1.92 -15.62
C SER A 298 -24.35 1.39 -17.04
N MET A 299 -23.10 1.08 -17.35
CA MET A 299 -22.71 0.50 -18.64
C MET A 299 -23.39 -0.85 -18.89
N ALA A 300 -23.49 -1.72 -17.88
CA ALA A 300 -24.21 -2.99 -18.00
C ALA A 300 -25.71 -2.78 -18.24
N GLN A 301 -26.35 -1.82 -17.57
CA GLN A 301 -27.75 -1.47 -17.83
C GLN A 301 -27.95 -0.93 -19.25
N THR A 302 -27.06 -0.06 -19.72
CA THR A 302 -27.09 0.45 -21.10
C THR A 302 -26.84 -0.67 -22.13
N GLN A 303 -25.97 -1.64 -21.82
CA GLN A 303 -25.74 -2.82 -22.65
C GLN A 303 -26.98 -3.72 -22.73
N LEU A 304 -27.65 -3.97 -21.60
CA LEU A 304 -28.92 -4.72 -21.57
C LEU A 304 -29.99 -3.99 -22.38
N PHE A 305 -30.09 -2.67 -22.26
CA PHE A 305 -30.98 -1.85 -23.06
C PHE A 305 -30.66 -1.95 -24.56
N ALA A 306 -29.39 -1.97 -24.95
CA ALA A 306 -28.99 -2.16 -26.34
C ALA A 306 -29.44 -3.51 -26.90
N TRP A 307 -29.29 -4.60 -26.13
CA TRP A 307 -29.77 -5.93 -26.54
C TRP A 307 -31.28 -5.98 -26.69
N GLU A 308 -32.03 -5.39 -25.75
CA GLU A 308 -33.50 -5.30 -25.83
C GLU A 308 -33.94 -4.45 -27.04
N ALA A 309 -33.24 -3.34 -27.29
CA ALA A 309 -33.50 -2.46 -28.42
C ALA A 309 -33.20 -3.15 -29.76
N TYR A 310 -32.15 -3.99 -29.80
CA TYR A 310 -31.78 -4.79 -30.96
C TYR A 310 -32.82 -5.89 -31.24
N GLU A 311 -33.30 -6.60 -30.22
CA GLU A 311 -34.39 -7.57 -30.34
C GLU A 311 -35.69 -6.93 -30.84
N LYS A 312 -35.94 -5.67 -30.46
CA LYS A 312 -37.07 -4.87 -30.96
C LYS A 312 -36.87 -4.31 -32.37
N GLY A 313 -35.72 -4.58 -33.00
CA GLY A 313 -35.42 -4.21 -34.39
C GLY A 313 -34.81 -2.82 -34.58
N SER A 314 -34.35 -2.15 -33.50
CA SER A 314 -33.56 -0.93 -33.64
C SER A 314 -32.08 -1.25 -33.71
N GLU A 315 -31.42 -0.79 -34.78
CA GLU A 315 -29.98 -0.99 -35.00
C GLU A 315 -29.18 0.02 -34.17
N VAL A 316 -28.91 -0.35 -32.92
CA VAL A 316 -28.10 0.43 -31.99
C VAL A 316 -27.15 -0.53 -31.25
N HIS A 317 -25.88 -0.18 -31.18
CA HIS A 317 -24.84 -1.02 -30.56
C HIS A 317 -23.95 -0.17 -29.66
N LEU A 318 -23.63 -0.65 -28.46
CA LEU A 318 -22.87 0.11 -27.46
C LEU A 318 -21.48 0.54 -27.97
N GLN A 319 -20.76 -0.34 -28.65
CA GLN A 319 -19.40 -0.03 -29.14
C GLN A 319 -19.39 0.70 -30.48
N ALA A 320 -20.45 0.58 -31.30
CA ALA A 320 -20.47 1.19 -32.63
C ALA A 320 -21.06 2.60 -32.58
N ASP A 321 -22.20 2.75 -31.86
CA ASP A 321 -22.93 4.00 -31.72
C ASP A 321 -23.14 4.35 -30.22
N PRO A 322 -22.07 4.55 -29.43
CA PRO A 322 -22.17 4.74 -27.98
C PRO A 322 -23.02 5.96 -27.60
N THR A 323 -22.83 7.09 -28.27
CA THR A 323 -23.53 8.34 -27.95
C THR A 323 -25.01 8.31 -28.33
N LYS A 324 -25.34 7.68 -29.47
CA LYS A 324 -26.72 7.45 -29.90
C LYS A 324 -27.45 6.57 -28.91
N LEU A 325 -26.81 5.48 -28.46
CA LEU A 325 -27.37 4.57 -27.46
C LEU A 325 -27.56 5.28 -26.12
N GLU A 326 -26.59 6.07 -25.68
CA GLU A 326 -26.65 6.85 -24.45
C GLU A 326 -27.85 7.82 -24.46
N LEU A 327 -28.03 8.58 -25.55
CA LEU A 327 -29.18 9.49 -25.72
C LEU A 327 -30.51 8.73 -25.71
N LEU A 328 -30.57 7.59 -26.38
CA LEU A 328 -31.75 6.73 -26.36
C LEU A 328 -32.02 6.18 -24.96
N HIS A 329 -30.99 5.77 -24.23
CA HIS A 329 -31.10 5.27 -22.87
C HIS A 329 -31.55 6.35 -21.89
N GLN A 330 -31.03 7.58 -22.00
CA GLN A 330 -31.51 8.74 -21.24
C GLN A 330 -32.99 9.02 -21.53
N SER A 331 -33.37 9.04 -22.81
CA SER A 331 -34.78 9.22 -23.22
C SER A 331 -35.67 8.10 -22.68
N TYR A 332 -35.15 6.87 -22.62
CA TYR A 332 -35.85 5.71 -22.07
C TYR A 332 -36.01 5.83 -20.56
N ARG A 333 -35.00 6.32 -19.82
CA ARG A 333 -35.11 6.57 -18.36
C ARG A 333 -36.22 7.57 -18.04
N VAL A 334 -36.26 8.70 -18.76
CA VAL A 334 -37.32 9.70 -18.60
C VAL A 334 -38.69 9.08 -18.88
N LYS A 335 -38.85 8.38 -20.02
CA LYS A 335 -40.10 7.69 -20.37
C LYS A 335 -40.49 6.60 -19.38
N LYS A 336 -39.51 5.91 -18.80
CA LYS A 336 -39.73 4.86 -17.78
C LYS A 336 -40.25 5.47 -16.48
N ASP A 337 -39.76 6.63 -16.08
CA ASP A 337 -40.23 7.32 -14.88
C ASP A 337 -41.64 7.90 -15.10
N GLU A 338 -41.91 8.50 -16.25
CA GLU A 338 -43.28 8.89 -16.65
C GLU A 338 -44.24 7.69 -16.66
N PHE A 339 -43.78 6.52 -17.14
CA PHE A 339 -44.59 5.30 -17.13
C PHE A 339 -44.86 4.78 -15.70
N LYS A 340 -43.89 4.87 -14.79
CA LYS A 340 -44.10 4.53 -13.38
C LYS A 340 -45.09 5.47 -12.71
N GLU A 341 -45.05 6.76 -13.00
CA GLU A 341 -46.02 7.73 -12.47
C GLU A 341 -47.42 7.43 -12.96
N LYS A 342 -47.60 7.24 -14.27
CA LYS A 342 -48.89 6.81 -14.85
C LYS A 342 -49.36 5.48 -14.27
N GLN A 343 -48.45 4.55 -14.01
CA GLN A 343 -48.80 3.28 -13.36
C GLN A 343 -49.28 3.51 -11.92
N LYS A 344 -48.58 4.34 -11.13
CA LYS A 344 -49.00 4.72 -9.77
C LYS A 344 -50.36 5.41 -9.79
N GLU A 345 -50.57 6.39 -10.67
CA GLU A 345 -51.86 7.06 -10.87
C GLU A 345 -52.96 6.06 -11.23
N SER A 346 -52.72 5.16 -12.19
CA SER A 346 -53.70 4.15 -12.58
C SER A 346 -54.05 3.16 -11.45
N ILE A 347 -53.10 2.88 -10.56
CA ILE A 347 -53.32 2.05 -9.37
C ILE A 347 -54.14 2.85 -8.35
N LEU A 348 -53.79 4.13 -8.14
CA LEU A 348 -54.46 5.03 -7.24
C LEU A 348 -55.94 5.26 -7.64
N GLU A 349 -56.21 5.40 -8.94
CA GLU A 349 -57.57 5.51 -9.48
C GLU A 349 -58.39 4.23 -9.30
N LYS A 350 -57.76 3.06 -9.44
CA LYS A 350 -58.45 1.75 -9.35
C LYS A 350 -58.74 1.32 -7.92
N TYR A 351 -57.83 1.63 -6.99
CA TYR A 351 -57.89 1.14 -5.62
C TYR A 351 -58.24 2.23 -4.60
N GLY A 352 -58.26 3.51 -4.99
CA GLY A 352 -58.46 4.64 -4.08
C GLY A 352 -57.29 4.85 -3.11
N GLY A 353 -57.31 5.94 -2.35
CA GLY A 353 -56.28 6.21 -1.31
C GLY A 353 -55.47 7.50 -1.48
N GLN A 354 -55.89 8.43 -2.36
CA GLN A 354 -55.33 9.78 -2.43
C GLN A 354 -55.34 10.49 -1.07
N GLU A 355 -56.40 10.29 -0.29
CA GLU A 355 -56.59 10.88 1.05
C GLU A 355 -55.55 10.43 2.09
N HIS A 356 -54.81 9.34 1.84
CA HIS A 356 -53.76 8.83 2.74
C HIS A 356 -52.34 9.22 2.31
N LEU A 357 -52.17 9.81 1.12
CA LEU A 357 -50.87 10.31 0.65
C LEU A 357 -50.57 11.70 1.20
N ASP A 358 -51.60 12.53 1.39
CA ASP A 358 -51.48 13.80 2.07
C ASP A 358 -51.31 13.54 3.57
N ALA A 359 -50.05 13.55 4.03
CA ALA A 359 -49.78 13.50 5.45
C ALA A 359 -50.48 14.69 6.12
N PRO A 360 -51.41 14.48 7.06
CA PRO A 360 -52.03 15.58 7.78
C PRO A 360 -50.94 16.41 8.48
N PRO A 361 -51.15 17.73 8.65
CA PRO A 361 -50.18 18.61 9.25
C PRO A 361 -49.66 18.02 10.57
N ARG A 362 -48.35 18.18 10.82
CA ARG A 362 -47.62 17.50 11.91
C ARG A 362 -48.26 17.69 13.29
N GLU A 363 -48.97 18.80 13.47
CA GLU A 363 -49.78 19.15 14.63
C GLU A 363 -50.92 18.14 14.90
N LEU A 364 -51.56 17.63 13.86
CA LEU A 364 -52.64 16.64 13.95
C LEU A 364 -52.11 15.21 14.14
N LEU A 365 -50.88 14.92 13.68
CA LEU A 365 -50.28 13.59 13.78
C LEU A 365 -49.85 13.22 15.20
N LEU A 366 -49.43 14.20 16.02
CA LEU A 366 -48.97 13.95 17.39
C LEU A 366 -50.02 14.23 18.47
N ALA A 367 -51.17 14.84 18.14
CA ALA A 367 -52.20 15.26 19.11
C ALA A 367 -51.64 16.02 20.34
N GLN A 368 -50.44 16.59 20.22
CA GLN A 368 -49.80 17.40 21.24
C GLN A 368 -50.10 18.85 20.88
N THR A 369 -50.94 19.50 21.68
CA THR A 369 -51.25 20.94 21.56
C THR A 369 -50.14 21.81 22.16
N GLU A 370 -49.03 21.21 22.58
CA GLU A 370 -47.95 21.88 23.29
C GLU A 370 -46.69 21.90 22.41
N GLU A 371 -46.39 23.07 21.87
CA GLU A 371 -45.14 23.32 21.17
C GLU A 371 -44.03 23.48 22.22
N TYR A 372 -42.98 22.66 22.15
CA TYR A 372 -41.89 22.69 23.13
C TYR A 372 -41.06 23.98 22.98
N VAL A 373 -41.20 24.89 23.95
CA VAL A 373 -40.51 26.18 23.98
C VAL A 373 -39.43 26.17 25.06
N GLU A 374 -38.17 26.31 24.65
CA GLU A 374 -37.04 26.45 25.58
C GLU A 374 -36.85 27.91 25.95
N TYR A 375 -36.94 28.22 27.25
CA TYR A 375 -36.63 29.54 27.78
C TYR A 375 -35.19 29.60 28.29
N SER A 376 -34.45 30.63 27.93
CA SER A 376 -33.21 31.00 28.61
C SER A 376 -33.48 31.31 30.08
N ARG A 377 -32.44 31.27 30.94
CA ARG A 377 -32.53 31.67 32.36
C ARG A 377 -33.07 33.10 32.59
N HIS A 378 -33.04 33.95 31.56
CA HIS A 378 -33.59 35.30 31.57
C HIS A 378 -35.03 35.40 31.04
N GLY A 379 -35.68 34.27 30.72
CA GLY A 379 -37.05 34.21 30.22
C GLY A 379 -37.22 34.48 28.71
N ALA A 380 -36.13 34.67 27.96
CA ALA A 380 -36.18 34.80 26.51
C ALA A 380 -36.25 33.42 25.83
N VAL A 381 -37.16 33.24 24.88
CA VAL A 381 -37.32 32.00 24.10
C VAL A 381 -36.09 31.76 23.21
N LEU A 382 -35.44 30.60 23.36
CA LEU A 382 -34.26 30.17 22.61
C LEU A 382 -34.62 29.27 21.43
N LYS A 383 -35.55 28.33 21.62
CA LYS A 383 -36.02 27.37 20.59
C LYS A 383 -37.51 27.09 20.77
N GLY A 384 -38.22 26.87 19.67
CA GLY A 384 -39.61 26.39 19.70
C GLY A 384 -40.68 27.37 19.23
N GLN A 385 -40.35 28.64 18.97
CA GLN A 385 -41.27 29.54 18.27
C GLN A 385 -40.63 30.01 16.96
N GLU A 386 -41.30 29.76 15.84
CA GLU A 386 -40.94 30.41 14.58
C GLU A 386 -41.05 31.92 14.79
N LYS A 387 -39.96 32.65 14.54
CA LYS A 387 -39.94 34.11 14.72
C LYS A 387 -40.97 34.72 13.77
N ALA A 388 -42.04 35.30 14.31
CA ALA A 388 -43.00 36.06 13.52
C ALA A 388 -42.26 37.11 12.68
N VAL A 389 -42.53 37.12 11.38
CA VAL A 389 -41.96 38.12 10.45
C VAL A 389 -42.41 39.50 10.94
N ALA A 390 -41.45 40.38 11.22
CA ALA A 390 -41.75 41.69 11.77
C ALA A 390 -42.47 42.57 10.72
N CYS A 391 -43.77 42.77 10.88
CA CYS A 391 -44.53 43.75 10.10
C CYS A 391 -44.32 45.15 10.68
N SER A 392 -44.11 46.17 9.83
CA SER A 392 -44.08 47.55 10.30
C SER A 392 -45.48 48.10 10.61
N LYS A 393 -45.56 49.26 11.28
CA LYS A 393 -46.82 49.93 11.67
C LYS A 393 -47.68 50.36 10.47
N TYR A 394 -47.11 50.37 9.27
CA TYR A 394 -47.79 50.77 8.04
C TYR A 394 -48.20 49.51 7.26
N GLU A 395 -49.27 49.60 6.45
CA GLU A 395 -49.67 48.51 5.58
C GLU A 395 -48.57 48.25 4.53
N GLU A 396 -47.75 47.22 4.77
CA GLU A 396 -46.74 46.75 3.83
C GLU A 396 -47.41 45.87 2.75
N ASP A 397 -46.80 45.82 1.57
CA ASP A 397 -47.23 44.96 0.46
C ASP A 397 -48.65 45.20 -0.11
N VAL A 398 -49.19 46.43 0.02
CA VAL A 398 -50.43 46.82 -0.67
C VAL A 398 -50.19 47.00 -2.17
N LEU A 399 -50.60 45.99 -2.94
CA LEU A 399 -50.56 45.98 -4.40
C LEU A 399 -51.79 46.70 -4.95
N ILE A 400 -51.59 47.91 -5.48
CA ILE A 400 -52.65 48.72 -6.07
C ILE A 400 -52.79 48.37 -7.56
N ASN A 401 -54.02 48.24 -8.07
CA ASN A 401 -54.35 48.15 -9.51
C ASN A 401 -53.52 47.15 -10.34
N ASN A 402 -53.42 45.90 -9.85
CA ASN A 402 -52.77 44.74 -10.50
C ASN A 402 -51.25 44.89 -10.77
N HIS A 403 -50.56 45.76 -10.04
CA HIS A 403 -49.10 45.77 -10.03
C HIS A 403 -48.56 44.61 -9.17
N THR A 404 -47.42 44.02 -9.54
CA THR A 404 -46.74 42.96 -8.76
C THR A 404 -45.71 43.51 -7.78
N CYS A 405 -45.52 44.83 -7.74
CA CYS A 405 -44.62 45.51 -6.83
C CYS A 405 -45.31 46.75 -6.24
N ILE A 406 -44.93 47.12 -5.02
CA ILE A 406 -45.47 48.28 -4.30
C ILE A 406 -45.07 49.60 -4.98
N TRP A 407 -45.87 50.65 -4.82
CA TRP A 407 -45.52 52.01 -5.21
C TRP A 407 -44.27 52.50 -4.45
N GLY A 408 -43.25 52.97 -5.17
CA GLY A 408 -41.95 53.33 -4.59
C GLY A 408 -40.88 52.24 -4.73
N SER A 409 -41.23 51.08 -5.30
CA SER A 409 -40.26 50.04 -5.67
C SER A 409 -39.31 50.42 -6.81
N TYR A 410 -39.60 51.51 -7.52
CA TYR A 410 -38.78 52.07 -8.59
C TYR A 410 -38.54 53.57 -8.36
N TRP A 411 -37.34 54.04 -8.63
CA TRP A 411 -36.94 55.44 -8.51
C TRP A 411 -36.12 55.84 -9.73
N LYS A 412 -36.50 56.93 -10.40
CA LYS A 412 -35.71 57.52 -11.48
C LYS A 412 -36.02 59.02 -11.57
N ASP A 413 -34.99 59.85 -11.73
CA ASP A 413 -35.05 61.29 -11.95
C ASP A 413 -35.99 62.06 -10.99
N GLY A 414 -35.89 61.79 -9.68
CA GLY A 414 -36.67 62.50 -8.67
C GLY A 414 -38.10 62.01 -8.46
N HIS A 415 -38.52 60.96 -9.18
CA HIS A 415 -39.88 60.44 -9.12
C HIS A 415 -39.91 58.96 -8.72
N TRP A 416 -40.85 58.63 -7.82
CA TRP A 416 -41.14 57.26 -7.40
C TRP A 416 -42.12 56.60 -8.38
N GLY A 417 -41.98 55.29 -8.59
CA GLY A 417 -42.82 54.52 -9.49
C GLY A 417 -42.90 53.03 -9.11
N TYR A 418 -43.51 52.24 -9.99
CA TYR A 418 -43.64 50.79 -9.84
C TYR A 418 -42.53 50.04 -10.61
N LYS A 419 -41.84 49.09 -9.97
CA LYS A 419 -40.78 48.28 -10.60
C LYS A 419 -41.28 47.30 -11.68
N CYS A 420 -42.52 46.83 -11.56
CA CYS A 420 -43.12 45.90 -12.51
C CYS A 420 -43.32 46.52 -13.91
N CYS A 421 -43.68 47.79 -13.96
CA CYS A 421 -44.13 48.47 -15.18
C CYS A 421 -43.33 49.77 -15.51
N TYR A 422 -42.42 50.22 -14.63
CA TYR A 422 -41.71 51.53 -14.68
C TYR A 422 -42.61 52.76 -14.80
N SER A 423 -43.90 52.62 -14.49
CA SER A 423 -44.83 53.75 -14.44
C SER A 423 -44.54 54.62 -13.21
N MET A 424 -44.39 55.93 -13.44
CA MET A 424 -44.17 56.97 -12.43
C MET A 424 -45.47 57.66 -11.99
N VAL A 425 -46.64 57.08 -12.27
CA VAL A 425 -47.95 57.64 -11.89
C VAL A 425 -48.62 56.75 -10.86
N LYS A 426 -48.93 57.30 -9.67
CA LYS A 426 -49.56 56.56 -8.58
C LYS A 426 -50.99 56.19 -9.00
N GLN A 427 -51.40 54.95 -8.76
CA GLN A 427 -52.70 54.36 -9.16
C GLN A 427 -52.92 54.07 -10.66
N SER A 428 -51.88 54.09 -11.51
CA SER A 428 -52.02 53.54 -12.87
C SER A 428 -52.30 52.03 -12.83
N TYR A 429 -52.94 51.48 -13.87
CA TYR A 429 -53.02 50.02 -14.05
C TYR A 429 -51.68 49.50 -14.58
N CYS A 430 -51.25 48.29 -14.17
CA CYS A 430 -49.98 47.76 -14.65
C CYS A 430 -50.07 47.38 -16.14
N THR A 431 -49.18 47.96 -16.93
CA THR A 431 -48.99 47.69 -18.36
C THR A 431 -48.09 46.47 -18.65
N GLY A 432 -47.81 45.64 -17.65
CA GLY A 432 -46.83 44.55 -17.69
C GLY A 432 -45.46 44.92 -18.27
N GLU A 433 -44.81 43.95 -18.89
CA GLU A 433 -43.51 44.10 -19.56
C GLU A 433 -43.52 45.08 -20.75
N ALA A 434 -44.70 45.41 -21.29
CA ALA A 434 -44.83 46.36 -22.37
C ALA A 434 -44.41 47.78 -21.93
N GLY A 435 -44.66 48.16 -20.67
CA GLY A 435 -44.24 49.47 -20.13
C GLY A 435 -42.72 49.65 -20.06
N LYS A 436 -41.96 48.56 -19.86
CA LYS A 436 -40.49 48.59 -19.82
C LYS A 436 -39.87 48.84 -21.20
N LYS A 437 -40.54 48.41 -22.28
CA LYS A 437 -40.04 48.50 -23.67
C LYS A 437 -40.23 49.87 -24.30
N VAL A 438 -41.09 50.74 -23.73
CA VAL A 438 -41.44 52.06 -24.30
C VAL A 438 -40.45 53.16 -23.87
N VAL A 439 -39.47 52.87 -23.00
CA VAL A 439 -38.38 53.80 -22.69
C VAL A 439 -37.27 53.63 -23.75
N PRO A 440 -37.07 54.58 -24.69
CA PRO A 440 -36.03 54.43 -25.70
C PRO A 440 -34.64 54.53 -25.07
N PRO A 441 -33.66 53.71 -25.51
CA PRO A 441 -32.29 53.79 -25.03
C PRO A 441 -31.56 54.97 -25.68
N PHE A 442 -31.21 55.98 -24.88
CA PHE A 442 -30.14 56.92 -25.21
C PHE A 442 -28.91 56.51 -24.38
N PHE A 443 -27.88 56.02 -25.09
CA PHE A 443 -26.48 55.82 -24.69
C PHE A 443 -26.15 55.06 -23.38
N CYS A 444 -25.55 53.87 -23.52
CA CYS A 444 -24.16 53.65 -23.08
C CYS A 444 -23.71 52.22 -23.48
N ASP A 445 -22.56 52.17 -24.15
CA ASP A 445 -21.77 50.97 -24.41
C ASP A 445 -21.40 50.24 -23.10
N ILE A 446 -21.39 48.90 -23.14
CA ILE A 446 -20.36 48.00 -22.61
C ILE A 446 -20.75 46.56 -23.03
N ILE A 447 -19.86 45.93 -23.81
CA ILE A 447 -19.85 44.50 -24.12
C ILE A 447 -19.24 43.75 -22.92
N PRO A 448 -19.80 42.63 -22.44
CA PRO A 448 -19.08 41.73 -21.52
C PRO A 448 -18.24 40.72 -22.31
N MET A 449 -16.95 40.65 -21.98
CA MET A 449 -15.97 39.69 -22.50
C MET A 449 -15.77 38.56 -21.48
N GLU A 450 -15.68 37.34 -21.99
CA GLU A 450 -15.58 36.07 -21.26
C GLU A 450 -14.32 35.93 -20.39
N GLU A 451 -14.49 35.24 -19.25
CA GLU A 451 -13.42 34.80 -18.37
C GLU A 451 -12.70 33.56 -18.90
N HIS A 452 -11.40 33.66 -19.22
CA HIS A 452 -10.43 32.57 -19.01
C HIS A 452 -9.00 33.12 -19.00
N GLY A 453 -8.22 32.75 -17.97
CA GLY A 453 -6.75 32.84 -18.00
C GLY A 453 -6.09 33.76 -16.97
N ARG A 454 -6.14 33.41 -15.68
CA ARG A 454 -5.20 33.93 -14.67
C ARG A 454 -4.37 32.78 -14.10
N LYS A 455 -3.09 32.73 -14.48
CA LYS A 455 -1.93 32.21 -13.74
C LYS A 455 -0.71 32.39 -14.66
N MET A 456 0.11 33.42 -14.42
CA MET A 456 1.54 33.54 -14.79
C MET A 456 2.04 35.00 -14.67
N THR A 457 1.83 35.67 -13.54
CA THR A 457 2.38 37.03 -13.31
C THR A 457 2.77 37.31 -11.85
N MET A 458 3.25 36.30 -11.12
CA MET A 458 3.69 36.48 -9.72
C MET A 458 5.15 36.09 -9.44
N HIS A 459 5.93 35.68 -10.46
CA HIS A 459 7.32 35.25 -10.24
C HIS A 459 8.39 36.24 -10.71
N GLN A 460 8.04 37.28 -11.49
CA GLN A 460 9.02 38.24 -12.01
C GLN A 460 9.25 39.49 -11.16
N GLU A 461 8.38 39.80 -10.20
CA GLU A 461 8.56 40.98 -9.34
C GLU A 461 9.49 40.71 -8.13
N LYS A 462 9.53 39.47 -7.61
CA LYS A 462 10.37 39.13 -6.44
C LYS A 462 11.89 39.06 -6.72
N MET A 463 12.32 39.06 -7.98
CA MET A 463 13.74 39.00 -8.35
C MET A 463 14.41 40.37 -8.55
N LYS A 464 13.64 41.46 -8.67
CA LYS A 464 14.19 42.81 -8.89
C LYS A 464 14.53 43.54 -7.59
N ASP A 465 13.86 43.24 -6.48
CA ASP A 465 14.12 43.89 -5.18
C ASP A 465 15.33 43.33 -4.42
N LYS A 466 15.72 42.07 -4.65
CA LYS A 466 16.93 41.49 -4.03
C LYS A 466 18.25 42.03 -4.61
N LYS A 467 18.23 42.70 -5.78
CA LYS A 467 19.44 43.21 -6.46
C LYS A 467 19.82 44.65 -6.09
N LYS A 468 18.93 45.40 -5.42
CA LYS A 468 19.17 46.81 -5.01
C LYS A 468 19.81 46.99 -3.63
N LYS A 469 19.85 45.96 -2.78
CA LYS A 469 20.33 46.06 -1.38
C LYS A 469 21.82 45.72 -1.13
N LYS A 470 22.62 45.46 -2.17
CA LYS A 470 24.05 45.08 -2.07
C LYS A 470 25.05 46.10 -2.65
N LYS A 471 24.62 47.36 -2.89
CA LYS A 471 25.48 48.46 -3.36
C LYS A 471 25.53 49.60 -2.35
N SER A 472 25.99 49.34 -1.13
CA SER A 472 26.39 50.39 -0.18
C SER A 472 27.33 49.83 0.89
N LYS A 473 28.63 49.75 0.56
CA LYS A 473 29.81 49.81 1.46
C LYS A 473 31.02 49.12 0.81
N LYS A 474 31.82 49.89 0.08
CA LYS A 474 33.25 50.11 0.35
C LYS A 474 33.82 51.07 -0.68
N HIS A 475 34.69 51.95 -0.20
CA HIS A 475 35.20 53.14 -0.85
C HIS A 475 36.74 53.09 -0.79
N ARG A 476 37.40 53.59 -1.86
CA ARG A 476 38.83 54.00 -1.99
C ARG A 476 39.92 52.92 -1.86
N ASP A 477 41.03 52.91 -2.60
CA ASP A 477 41.71 53.92 -3.43
C ASP A 477 42.69 53.22 -4.42
N SER A 478 42.96 53.87 -5.57
CA SER A 478 44.23 53.92 -6.39
C SER A 478 44.93 52.61 -6.83
N ASP A 479 45.59 52.46 -7.99
CA ASP A 479 45.83 53.18 -9.25
C ASP A 479 46.65 52.21 -10.16
N SER A 480 46.54 52.36 -11.50
CA SER A 480 47.55 52.01 -12.52
C SER A 480 47.96 50.55 -12.83
N SER A 481 47.27 49.90 -13.79
CA SER A 481 47.80 49.16 -14.99
C SER A 481 46.83 48.06 -15.42
N ASP A 482 45.90 48.32 -16.36
CA ASP A 482 44.79 47.38 -16.67
C ASP A 482 44.52 47.15 -18.18
N GLU A 483 45.48 47.46 -19.07
CA GLU A 483 45.33 47.13 -20.51
C GLU A 483 46.02 45.81 -20.89
N ASP A 484 47.15 45.46 -20.26
CA ASP A 484 47.88 44.21 -20.55
C ASP A 484 47.22 42.95 -19.94
N ASP A 485 46.46 43.08 -18.87
CA ASP A 485 45.84 41.95 -18.18
C ASP A 485 44.53 41.49 -18.83
N GLU A 486 43.78 42.41 -19.44
CA GLU A 486 42.59 42.06 -20.24
C GLU A 486 42.98 41.34 -21.53
N ALA A 487 44.03 41.78 -22.23
CA ALA A 487 44.55 41.09 -23.40
C ALA A 487 44.94 39.63 -23.10
N LYS A 488 45.67 39.40 -21.99
CA LYS A 488 46.08 38.05 -21.56
C LYS A 488 44.90 37.16 -21.18
N LYS A 489 43.85 37.70 -20.54
CA LYS A 489 42.61 36.95 -20.24
C LYS A 489 41.90 36.53 -21.52
N THR A 490 41.80 37.42 -22.53
CA THR A 490 41.16 37.06 -23.81
C THR A 490 41.94 35.99 -24.59
N GLU A 491 43.27 36.02 -24.55
CA GLU A 491 44.09 34.98 -25.19
C GLU A 491 43.95 33.62 -24.49
N LYS A 492 43.94 33.60 -23.16
CA LYS A 492 43.74 32.38 -22.40
C LYS A 492 42.32 31.83 -22.56
N LEU A 493 41.30 32.67 -22.63
CA LEU A 493 39.92 32.28 -22.96
C LEU A 493 39.83 31.66 -24.36
N LYS A 494 40.48 32.25 -25.37
CA LYS A 494 40.54 31.67 -26.73
C LYS A 494 41.25 30.31 -26.73
N LYS A 495 42.30 30.15 -25.94
CA LYS A 495 43.00 28.88 -25.75
C LYS A 495 42.13 27.84 -25.04
N ALA A 496 41.35 28.25 -24.05
CA ALA A 496 40.38 27.39 -23.36
C ALA A 496 39.22 26.96 -24.30
N LEU A 497 38.72 27.87 -25.13
CA LEU A 497 37.67 27.59 -26.12
C LEU A 497 38.12 26.60 -27.20
N SER A 498 39.36 26.70 -27.68
CA SER A 498 39.91 25.76 -28.66
C SER A 498 40.19 24.39 -28.03
N ALA A 499 40.67 24.35 -26.79
CA ALA A 499 40.87 23.12 -26.03
C ALA A 499 39.55 22.37 -25.77
N GLU A 500 38.48 23.09 -25.39
CA GLU A 500 37.17 22.48 -25.17
C GLU A 500 36.53 21.99 -26.48
N GLU A 501 36.81 22.64 -27.62
CA GLU A 501 36.39 22.13 -28.93
C GLU A 501 37.06 20.81 -29.30
N GLN A 502 38.36 20.73 -29.08
CA GLN A 502 39.13 19.51 -29.35
C GLN A 502 38.66 18.38 -28.44
N ARG A 503 38.34 18.68 -27.18
CA ARG A 503 37.75 17.74 -26.23
C ARG A 503 36.38 17.24 -26.73
N LEU A 504 35.49 18.13 -27.18
CA LEU A 504 34.18 17.74 -27.71
C LEU A 504 34.31 16.87 -28.97
N LYS A 505 35.25 17.18 -29.87
CA LYS A 505 35.55 16.36 -31.05
C LYS A 505 36.08 14.97 -30.66
N GLN A 506 37.00 14.88 -29.70
CA GLN A 506 37.50 13.60 -29.17
C GLN A 506 36.38 12.79 -28.49
N VAL A 507 35.49 13.43 -27.75
CA VAL A 507 34.34 12.76 -27.13
C VAL A 507 33.37 12.23 -28.19
N ALA A 508 33.09 13.01 -29.24
CA ALA A 508 32.25 12.57 -30.35
C ALA A 508 32.86 11.37 -31.10
N GLU A 509 34.16 11.40 -31.37
CA GLU A 509 34.90 10.29 -31.99
C GLU A 509 34.89 9.03 -31.10
N MET A 510 35.10 9.19 -29.79
CA MET A 510 35.01 8.09 -28.82
C MET A 510 33.59 7.53 -28.69
N MET A 511 32.56 8.36 -28.86
CA MET A 511 31.15 7.94 -28.81
C MET A 511 30.73 7.13 -30.05
N GLN A 512 31.42 7.32 -31.19
CA GLN A 512 31.22 6.49 -32.39
C GLN A 512 31.80 5.09 -32.26
N LEU A 513 32.78 4.88 -31.37
CA LEU A 513 33.34 3.55 -31.09
C LEU A 513 32.45 2.74 -30.13
N ASP A 514 32.38 1.43 -30.34
CA ASP A 514 31.67 0.48 -29.47
C ASP A 514 32.16 0.54 -28.01
N GLU A 515 31.24 0.43 -27.06
CA GLU A 515 31.50 0.58 -25.62
C GLU A 515 32.64 -0.32 -25.09
N ARG A 516 32.79 -1.54 -25.63
CA ARG A 516 33.85 -2.48 -25.23
C ARG A 516 35.24 -2.12 -25.74
N LYS A 517 35.33 -1.28 -26.77
CA LYS A 517 36.61 -0.84 -27.38
C LYS A 517 37.07 0.52 -26.88
N ARG A 518 36.24 1.23 -26.11
CA ARG A 518 36.63 2.51 -25.48
C ARG A 518 37.65 2.25 -24.38
N SER A 519 38.82 2.89 -24.46
CA SER A 519 39.85 2.78 -23.43
C SER A 519 39.38 3.38 -22.11
N TYR A 520 39.68 2.70 -21.00
CA TYR A 520 39.30 3.16 -19.67
C TYR A 520 40.23 4.30 -19.23
N ASN A 521 39.68 5.47 -18.94
CA ASN A 521 40.43 6.71 -18.72
C ASN A 521 40.92 6.82 -17.26
N SER A 522 41.64 5.80 -16.75
CA SER A 522 42.05 5.71 -15.34
C SER A 522 43.33 6.46 -14.98
N LEU A 523 44.06 7.00 -15.96
CA LEU A 523 45.37 7.64 -15.76
C LEU A 523 45.33 9.17 -15.86
N LYS A 524 44.14 9.78 -16.01
CA LYS A 524 44.03 11.23 -16.12
C LYS A 524 43.97 11.86 -14.73
N GLU A 525 45.00 12.61 -14.35
CA GLU A 525 45.01 13.40 -13.11
C GLU A 525 43.89 14.45 -13.16
N VAL A 526 43.05 14.47 -12.11
CA VAL A 526 41.91 15.39 -12.00
C VAL A 526 42.40 16.69 -11.38
N ARG A 527 42.52 17.73 -12.19
CA ARG A 527 42.82 19.11 -11.75
C ARG A 527 41.51 19.91 -11.68
N GLU A 528 41.43 20.82 -10.71
CA GLU A 528 40.33 21.80 -10.62
C GLU A 528 40.32 22.70 -11.88
N PRO A 529 39.18 22.81 -12.61
CA PRO A 529 39.08 23.64 -13.81
C PRO A 529 39.35 25.12 -13.51
N THR A 530 40.07 25.78 -14.41
CA THR A 530 40.30 27.23 -14.29
C THR A 530 39.04 28.03 -14.59
N GLU A 531 38.96 29.28 -14.15
CA GLU A 531 37.79 30.14 -14.39
C GLU A 531 37.48 30.31 -15.88
N GLU A 532 38.53 30.44 -16.71
CA GLU A 532 38.45 30.57 -18.17
C GLU A 532 37.98 29.27 -18.84
N GLU A 533 38.38 28.10 -18.33
CA GLU A 533 37.88 26.79 -18.78
C GLU A 533 36.40 26.58 -18.41
N MET A 534 36.00 27.02 -17.21
CA MET A 534 34.59 26.99 -16.81
C MET A 534 33.72 27.92 -17.66
N GLU A 535 34.25 29.10 -18.03
CA GLU A 535 33.56 30.03 -18.92
C GLU A 535 33.45 29.48 -20.35
N ALA A 536 34.53 28.91 -20.89
CA ALA A 536 34.53 28.23 -22.18
C ALA A 536 33.52 27.07 -22.23
N PHE A 537 33.45 26.27 -21.15
CA PHE A 537 32.47 25.20 -21.01
C PHE A 537 31.04 25.75 -20.96
N ARG A 538 30.79 26.84 -20.21
CA ARG A 538 29.45 27.47 -20.14
C ARG A 538 29.00 28.04 -21.48
N MET A 539 29.93 28.58 -22.27
CA MET A 539 29.65 29.12 -23.61
C MET A 539 29.31 28.00 -24.62
N LYS A 540 30.02 26.87 -24.58
CA LYS A 540 29.80 25.75 -25.52
C LYS A 540 28.74 24.73 -25.07
N ARG A 541 28.26 24.80 -23.83
CA ARG A 541 27.23 23.89 -23.34
C ARG A 541 25.90 24.17 -24.05
N CYS A 542 25.47 23.22 -24.90
CA CYS A 542 24.14 23.23 -25.50
C CYS A 542 23.08 23.37 -24.41
N ARG A 543 22.18 24.33 -24.57
CA ARG A 543 21.02 24.52 -23.68
C ARG A 543 19.91 23.59 -24.17
N PRO A 544 19.45 22.63 -23.36
CA PRO A 544 18.37 21.72 -23.78
C PRO A 544 17.01 22.42 -23.92
N ASP A 545 16.89 23.63 -23.38
CA ASP A 545 15.64 24.42 -23.38
C ASP A 545 15.41 25.20 -24.70
N ASP A 546 16.35 25.18 -25.65
CA ASP A 546 16.22 25.83 -26.96
C ASP A 546 16.61 24.88 -28.12
N PRO A 547 15.64 24.14 -28.69
CA PRO A 547 15.88 23.21 -29.79
C PRO A 547 16.19 23.89 -31.14
N MET A 548 16.06 25.22 -31.25
CA MET A 548 16.37 25.95 -32.48
C MET A 548 17.81 26.47 -32.55
N ALA A 549 18.52 26.55 -31.41
CA ALA A 549 19.91 27.00 -31.35
C ALA A 549 20.88 26.23 -32.28
N PRO A 550 20.79 24.88 -32.45
CA PRO A 550 21.67 24.15 -33.36
C PRO A 550 21.46 24.50 -34.84
N PHE A 551 20.27 24.99 -35.20
CA PHE A 551 19.89 25.30 -36.59
C PHE A 551 20.30 26.71 -37.01
N LEU A 552 20.54 27.59 -36.04
CA LEU A 552 20.91 29.00 -36.27
C LEU A 552 22.43 29.23 -36.36
N GLY A 553 23.24 28.17 -36.23
CA GLY A 553 24.68 28.23 -36.54
C GLY A 553 25.48 29.24 -35.71
N GLN A 554 25.15 29.40 -34.42
CA GLN A 554 26.00 30.10 -33.45
C GLN A 554 26.77 29.12 -32.57
#